data_AF-W1PLX5-F1
#
_entry.id   AF-W1PLX5-F1
#
_cell.length_a   1.000
_cell.length_b   1.000
_cell.length_c   1.000
_cell.angle_alpha   90.00
_cell.angle_beta   90.00
_cell.angle_gamma   90.00
#
_symmetry.space_group_name_H-M   'P 1'
#
loop_
_entity.id
_entity.type
_entity.pdbx_description
1 polymer ?
#
loop_
_entity_poly.entity_id
_entity_poly.type
_entity_poly.pdbx_seq_one_letter_code
_entity_poly.pdbx_strand_id
1 'polypeptide(L)'
;MSSNLLFFLVITGFVAMSSVADDVYKPYIVHMDTSAMPASFSTHDRWYESLLSSIGSPHGKPPRLLYVYHHVIKGFSAVLSGSHLQQLRTMPAHLATDPDSYGTLHTTRTSSFLGLNKQIGLWPVGNFGNGTIIGIIDSGIWPESKSFDDKGMPPIPKRWRGACEIGEEFGTLNCNRELIGARSFSKGLKERGKNISEINDYDSPRGSHSHGTHTASTAAGSPVRGADYFGYACGRHSS
;
A
#
# COMPACT_ATOMS: atom_id res chain seq x y z
N MET A 1 62.03 -46.38 -43.52
CA MET A 1 61.75 -44.93 -43.40
C MET A 1 60.42 -44.80 -42.68
N SER A 2 60.47 -44.61 -41.36
CA SER A 2 59.30 -44.65 -40.47
C SER A 2 58.99 -43.21 -40.06
N SER A 3 57.88 -42.67 -40.53
CA SER A 3 57.46 -41.29 -40.23
C SER A 3 56.60 -41.31 -38.96
N ASN A 4 57.09 -40.69 -37.89
CA ASN A 4 56.33 -40.49 -36.65
C ASN A 4 55.52 -39.19 -36.76
N LEU A 5 54.20 -39.30 -36.79
CA LEU A 5 53.28 -38.17 -36.79
C LEU A 5 52.97 -37.77 -35.34
N LEU A 6 53.52 -36.63 -34.88
CA LEU A 6 53.21 -36.03 -33.58
C LEU A 6 51.87 -35.29 -33.65
N PHE A 7 50.87 -35.79 -32.91
CA PHE A 7 49.57 -35.14 -32.75
C PHE A 7 49.66 -34.10 -31.62
N PHE A 8 49.62 -32.81 -31.95
CA PHE A 8 49.49 -31.75 -30.96
C PHE A 8 48.01 -31.63 -30.55
N LEU A 9 47.71 -31.98 -29.31
CA LEU A 9 46.38 -31.85 -28.72
C LEU A 9 46.21 -30.42 -28.19
N VAL A 10 45.54 -29.56 -28.95
CA VAL A 10 45.19 -28.19 -28.53
C VAL A 10 43.98 -28.28 -27.60
N ILE A 11 44.20 -28.17 -26.29
CA ILE A 11 43.12 -28.05 -25.30
C ILE A 11 42.65 -26.60 -25.33
N THR A 12 41.60 -26.31 -26.09
CA THR A 12 40.87 -25.04 -25.99
C THR A 12 40.04 -25.06 -24.71
N GLY A 13 40.53 -24.37 -23.67
CA GLY A 13 39.76 -24.13 -22.46
C GLY A 13 38.52 -23.30 -22.78
N PHE A 14 37.34 -23.93 -22.68
CA PHE A 14 36.06 -23.22 -22.69
C PHE A 14 35.97 -22.39 -21.40
N VAL A 15 36.35 -21.11 -21.48
CA VAL A 15 36.00 -20.14 -20.43
C VAL A 15 34.51 -19.90 -20.57
N ALA A 16 33.71 -20.50 -19.69
CA ALA A 16 32.31 -20.17 -19.56
C ALA A 16 32.21 -18.71 -19.10
N MET A 17 31.99 -17.79 -20.05
CA MET A 17 31.54 -16.45 -19.69
C MET A 17 30.19 -16.62 -19.03
N SER A 18 30.17 -16.53 -17.70
CA SER A 18 28.93 -16.39 -16.95
C SER A 18 28.29 -15.10 -17.44
N SER A 19 27.19 -15.20 -18.19
CA SER A 19 26.36 -14.06 -18.44
C SER A 19 25.98 -13.50 -17.07
N VAL A 20 26.34 -12.25 -16.81
CA VAL A 20 25.80 -11.53 -15.65
C VAL A 20 24.32 -11.44 -15.92
N ALA A 21 23.54 -12.37 -15.36
CA ALA A 21 22.10 -12.23 -15.32
C ALA A 21 21.85 -10.88 -14.65
N ASP A 22 21.24 -9.95 -15.38
CA ASP A 22 20.91 -8.64 -14.86
C ASP A 22 20.09 -8.85 -13.58
N ASP A 23 20.64 -8.45 -12.44
CA ASP A 23 20.07 -8.80 -11.14
C ASP A 23 18.74 -8.05 -11.00
N VAL A 24 17.63 -8.74 -11.25
CA VAL A 24 16.33 -8.08 -11.40
C VAL A 24 15.87 -7.49 -10.07
N TYR A 25 15.70 -6.17 -10.04
CA TYR A 25 15.23 -5.41 -8.90
C TYR A 25 13.70 -5.53 -8.78
N LYS A 26 13.21 -6.01 -7.65
CA LYS A 26 11.77 -6.18 -7.38
C LYS A 26 11.43 -5.70 -5.97
N PRO A 27 10.18 -5.25 -5.73
CA PRO A 27 9.73 -4.95 -4.39
C PRO A 27 9.49 -6.24 -3.59
N TYR A 28 9.95 -6.23 -2.33
CA TYR A 28 9.74 -7.29 -1.35
C TYR A 28 9.26 -6.71 -0.02
N ILE A 29 8.51 -7.49 0.73
CA ILE A 29 8.18 -7.27 2.15
C ILE A 29 9.19 -8.06 2.97
N VAL A 30 9.85 -7.39 3.91
CA VAL A 30 10.86 -7.95 4.81
C VAL A 30 10.33 -7.91 6.23
N HIS A 31 10.34 -9.06 6.90
CA HIS A 31 9.98 -9.21 8.30
C HIS A 31 11.23 -9.20 9.18
N MET A 32 11.20 -8.42 10.24
CA MET A 32 12.36 -8.17 11.10
C MET A 32 12.04 -8.47 12.56
N ASP A 33 13.01 -9.04 13.27
CA ASP A 33 12.98 -9.18 14.73
C ASP A 33 13.37 -7.85 15.38
N THR A 34 12.39 -7.10 15.89
CA THR A 34 12.64 -5.80 16.52
C THR A 34 13.37 -5.90 17.86
N SER A 35 13.43 -7.08 18.49
CA SER A 35 14.23 -7.25 19.71
C SER A 35 15.73 -7.16 19.45
N ALA A 36 16.15 -7.39 18.19
CA ALA A 36 17.52 -7.24 17.73
C ALA A 36 17.89 -5.79 17.34
N MET A 37 16.99 -4.80 17.54
CA MET A 37 17.29 -3.40 17.26
C MET A 37 18.44 -2.92 18.15
N PRO A 38 19.56 -2.42 17.57
CA PRO A 38 20.66 -1.89 18.37
C PRO A 38 20.23 -0.68 19.19
N ALA A 39 20.71 -0.59 20.43
CA ALA A 39 20.39 0.51 21.35
C ALA A 39 20.78 1.91 20.84
N SER A 40 21.65 1.99 19.81
CA SER A 40 22.02 3.24 19.14
C SER A 40 20.89 3.85 18.31
N PHE A 41 19.83 3.10 18.01
CA PHE A 41 18.70 3.58 17.22
C PHE A 41 17.50 3.92 18.12
N SER A 42 16.90 5.08 17.89
CA SER A 42 15.69 5.54 18.58
C SER A 42 14.39 5.15 17.87
N THR A 43 14.46 4.78 16.59
CA THR A 43 13.32 4.43 15.75
C THR A 43 13.66 3.30 14.79
N HIS A 44 12.70 2.43 14.50
CA HIS A 44 12.86 1.39 13.48
C HIS A 44 13.18 1.97 12.10
N ASP A 45 12.66 3.14 11.73
CA ASP A 45 12.91 3.79 10.44
C ASP A 45 14.41 4.03 10.20
N ARG A 46 15.07 4.71 11.15
CA ARG A 46 16.52 4.96 11.10
C ARG A 46 17.33 3.67 11.14
N TRP A 47 16.90 2.69 11.92
CA TRP A 47 17.57 1.40 11.98
C TRP A 47 17.51 0.68 10.63
N TYR A 48 16.33 0.58 10.00
CA TYR A 48 16.17 -0.08 8.71
C TYR A 48 16.84 0.67 7.57
N GLU A 49 16.81 2.01 7.57
CA GLU A 49 17.59 2.84 6.63
C GLU A 49 19.09 2.54 6.72
N SER A 50 19.63 2.49 7.95
CA SER A 50 21.04 2.17 8.19
C SER A 50 21.38 0.73 7.79
N LEU A 51 20.49 -0.22 8.09
CA LEU A 51 20.67 -1.64 7.74
C LEU A 51 20.70 -1.81 6.23
N LEU A 52 19.78 -1.20 5.49
CA LEU A 52 19.77 -1.24 4.03
C LEU A 52 21.00 -0.57 3.40
N SER A 53 21.48 0.52 3.99
CA SER A 53 22.70 1.20 3.54
C SER A 53 23.98 0.37 3.77
N SER A 54 23.93 -0.62 4.68
CA SER A 54 25.05 -1.52 4.96
C SER A 54 25.16 -2.69 3.96
N ILE A 55 24.08 -2.96 3.22
CA ILE A 55 24.08 -3.97 2.16
C ILE A 55 24.86 -3.40 0.97
N GLY A 56 25.78 -4.19 0.43
CA GLY A 56 26.57 -3.78 -0.73
C GLY A 56 25.65 -3.47 -1.92
N SER A 57 26.12 -2.61 -2.83
CA SER A 57 25.39 -2.17 -4.03
C SER A 57 25.91 -2.88 -5.29
N PRO A 58 25.53 -4.14 -5.56
CA PRO A 58 25.78 -4.81 -6.83
C PRO A 58 25.44 -3.88 -8.00
N HIS A 59 26.38 -3.76 -8.95
CA HIS A 59 26.22 -2.88 -10.11
C HIS A 59 25.97 -1.40 -9.77
N GLY A 60 26.36 -0.96 -8.57
CA GLY A 60 26.25 0.44 -8.14
C GLY A 60 24.84 0.89 -7.76
N LYS A 61 23.85 -0.02 -7.67
CA LYS A 61 22.47 0.31 -7.30
C LYS A 61 22.17 -0.19 -5.88
N PRO A 62 22.04 0.69 -4.87
CA PRO A 62 21.71 0.28 -3.51
C PRO A 62 20.26 -0.19 -3.36
N PRO A 63 19.92 -0.91 -2.28
CA PRO A 63 18.53 -1.15 -1.89
C PRO A 63 17.76 0.16 -1.74
N ARG A 64 16.47 0.18 -2.11
CA ARG A 64 15.61 1.34 -1.87
C ARG A 64 14.43 1.00 -0.98
N LEU A 65 14.38 1.64 0.18
CA LEU A 65 13.28 1.55 1.13
C LEU A 65 11.99 2.17 0.54
N LEU A 66 10.87 1.45 0.64
CA LEU A 66 9.54 1.91 0.20
C LEU A 66 8.70 2.33 1.41
N TYR A 67 8.48 1.42 2.35
CA TYR A 67 7.67 1.66 3.56
C TYR A 67 8.28 0.95 4.77
N VAL A 68 8.02 1.49 5.96
CA VAL A 68 8.35 0.84 7.24
C VAL A 68 7.04 0.51 7.97
N TYR A 69 7.00 -0.68 8.59
CA TYR A 69 5.85 -1.21 9.31
C TYR A 69 6.15 -1.28 10.82
N HIS A 70 5.31 -0.61 11.61
CA HIS A 70 5.58 -0.39 13.05
C HIS A 70 4.66 -1.15 13.98
N HIS A 71 3.50 -1.62 13.52
CA HIS A 71 2.43 -2.10 14.39
C HIS A 71 2.18 -3.59 14.23
N VAL A 72 1.29 -3.97 13.31
CA VAL A 72 0.82 -5.36 13.09
C VAL A 72 1.93 -6.21 12.48
N ILE A 73 2.65 -5.65 11.51
CA ILE A 73 3.84 -6.24 10.92
C ILE A 73 5.03 -5.39 11.38
N LYS A 74 6.13 -6.05 11.73
CA LYS A 74 7.40 -5.42 12.06
C LYS A 74 8.39 -5.68 10.92
N GLY A 75 8.85 -4.61 10.29
CA GLY A 75 9.76 -4.70 9.16
C GLY A 75 9.55 -3.59 8.16
N PHE A 76 9.84 -3.86 6.89
CA PHE A 76 9.79 -2.84 5.84
C PHE A 76 9.55 -3.47 4.47
N SER A 77 9.15 -2.66 3.48
CA SER A 77 9.24 -3.04 2.07
C SER A 77 10.36 -2.30 1.38
N ALA A 78 11.07 -2.96 0.49
CA ALA A 78 12.18 -2.40 -0.26
C ALA A 78 12.30 -3.01 -1.65
N VAL A 79 12.90 -2.25 -2.56
CA VAL A 79 13.34 -2.74 -3.86
C VAL A 79 14.69 -3.41 -3.68
N LEU A 80 14.73 -4.72 -3.91
CA LEU A 80 15.89 -5.56 -3.69
C LEU A 80 16.19 -6.38 -4.94
N SER A 81 17.47 -6.65 -5.15
CA SER A 81 17.95 -7.60 -6.13
C SER A 81 18.19 -8.97 -5.47
N GLY A 82 18.46 -10.02 -6.23
CA GLY A 82 18.76 -11.35 -5.72
C GLY A 82 19.97 -11.36 -4.78
N SER A 83 21.01 -10.59 -5.11
CA SER A 83 22.21 -10.45 -4.25
C SER A 83 21.95 -9.61 -2.99
N HIS A 84 21.09 -8.58 -3.05
CA HIS A 84 20.62 -7.90 -1.84
C HIS A 84 19.90 -8.86 -0.90
N LEU A 85 19.03 -9.72 -1.43
CA LEU A 85 18.30 -10.72 -0.62
C LEU A 85 19.25 -11.71 0.06
N GLN A 86 20.30 -12.15 -0.63
CA GLN A 86 21.29 -13.05 -0.04
C GLN A 86 22.00 -12.42 1.15
N GLN A 87 22.41 -11.16 1.04
CA GLN A 87 23.03 -10.40 2.14
C GLN A 87 22.04 -10.13 3.27
N LEU A 88 20.79 -9.78 2.95
CA LEU A 88 19.77 -9.51 3.95
C LEU A 88 19.45 -10.76 4.79
N ARG A 89 19.37 -11.93 4.16
CA ARG A 89 19.08 -13.22 4.81
C ARG A 89 20.16 -13.69 5.77
N THR A 90 21.37 -13.16 5.68
CA THR A 90 22.46 -13.50 6.61
C THR A 90 22.43 -12.61 7.86
N MET A 91 21.57 -11.59 7.90
CA MET A 91 21.49 -10.68 9.03
C MET A 91 20.73 -11.32 10.20
N PRO A 92 21.24 -11.24 11.45
CA PRO A 92 20.58 -11.85 12.60
C PRO A 92 19.15 -11.39 12.86
N ALA A 93 18.82 -10.15 12.49
CA ALA A 93 17.49 -9.56 12.71
C ALA A 93 16.48 -9.92 11.59
N HIS A 94 16.91 -10.58 10.51
CA HIS A 94 16.02 -10.99 9.41
C HIS A 94 15.22 -12.22 9.81
N LEU A 95 13.91 -12.19 9.55
CA LEU A 95 13.00 -13.33 9.83
C LEU A 95 12.47 -13.95 8.54
N ALA A 96 11.95 -13.13 7.63
CA ALA A 96 11.35 -13.60 6.38
C ALA A 96 11.40 -12.52 5.30
N THR A 97 11.27 -12.96 4.04
CA THR A 97 11.08 -12.05 2.92
C THR A 97 10.13 -12.64 1.90
N ASP A 98 9.12 -11.87 1.57
CA ASP A 98 8.06 -12.24 0.65
C ASP A 98 8.03 -11.26 -0.53
N PRO A 99 7.83 -11.74 -1.78
CA PRO A 99 7.62 -10.85 -2.91
C PRO A 99 6.40 -9.95 -2.68
N ASP A 100 6.56 -8.64 -2.84
CA ASP A 100 5.45 -7.70 -2.69
C ASP A 100 4.41 -7.95 -3.78
N SER A 101 3.12 -7.89 -3.48
CA SER A 101 2.06 -8.11 -4.47
C SER A 101 0.91 -7.14 -4.23
N TYR A 102 0.06 -6.94 -5.24
CA TYR A 102 -1.06 -6.03 -5.16
C TYR A 102 -2.37 -6.76 -5.43
N GLY A 103 -3.42 -6.33 -4.73
CA GLY A 103 -4.77 -6.85 -4.93
C GLY A 103 -5.41 -6.32 -6.21
N THR A 104 -6.31 -7.11 -6.78
CA THR A 104 -7.25 -6.67 -7.82
C THR A 104 -8.56 -6.24 -7.17
N LEU A 105 -9.25 -5.26 -7.77
CA LEU A 105 -10.56 -4.84 -7.28
C LEU A 105 -11.56 -5.98 -7.45
N HIS A 106 -12.27 -6.33 -6.38
CA HIS A 106 -13.32 -7.33 -6.40
C HIS A 106 -14.55 -6.76 -5.68
N THR A 107 -15.52 -6.24 -6.42
CA THR A 107 -16.90 -6.15 -5.92
C THR A 107 -17.90 -6.54 -7.00
N THR A 108 -18.76 -7.50 -6.66
CA THR A 108 -19.98 -7.83 -7.38
C THR A 108 -21.16 -7.49 -6.45
N ARG A 109 -21.85 -6.38 -6.77
CA ARG A 109 -23.14 -5.89 -6.23
C ARG A 109 -23.22 -5.33 -4.80
N THR A 110 -24.07 -4.30 -4.71
CA THR A 110 -24.46 -3.43 -3.59
C THR A 110 -25.31 -4.11 -2.52
N SER A 111 -25.27 -3.61 -1.27
CA SER A 111 -26.13 -4.07 -0.17
C SER A 111 -27.50 -3.39 -0.19
N SER A 112 -28.54 -4.13 -0.54
CA SER A 112 -29.93 -3.75 -0.26
C SER A 112 -30.64 -4.87 0.48
N PHE A 113 -30.38 -5.03 1.79
CA PHE A 113 -31.17 -5.93 2.64
C PHE A 113 -30.91 -5.77 4.16
N LEU A 114 -31.19 -4.62 4.81
CA LEU A 114 -31.08 -4.57 6.28
C LEU A 114 -32.18 -3.84 7.07
N GLY A 115 -33.23 -3.30 6.44
CA GLY A 115 -34.43 -2.84 7.17
C GLY A 115 -34.20 -1.84 8.33
N LEU A 116 -33.14 -1.01 8.26
CA LEU A 116 -32.73 -0.14 9.34
C LEU A 116 -33.65 1.11 9.47
N ASN A 117 -34.13 1.39 10.68
CA ASN A 117 -35.07 2.47 11.00
C ASN A 117 -34.45 3.47 12.01
N LYS A 118 -34.68 4.78 11.79
CA LYS A 118 -34.12 5.88 12.60
C LYS A 118 -34.75 6.04 13.99
N GLN A 119 -35.93 5.49 14.22
CA GLN A 119 -36.71 5.71 15.44
C GLN A 119 -36.63 4.50 16.39
N ILE A 120 -36.39 3.30 15.85
CA ILE A 120 -36.35 2.04 16.60
C ILE A 120 -35.35 1.10 15.91
N GLY A 121 -34.44 0.47 16.66
CA GLY A 121 -33.50 -0.55 16.13
C GLY A 121 -32.03 -0.27 16.45
N LEU A 122 -31.12 -0.84 15.66
CA LEU A 122 -29.67 -0.84 15.91
C LEU A 122 -29.04 0.56 15.90
N TRP A 123 -29.60 1.52 15.15
CA TRP A 123 -29.06 2.87 15.01
C TRP A 123 -29.14 3.72 16.29
N PRO A 124 -30.32 3.89 16.95
CA PRO A 124 -30.38 4.54 18.25
C PRO A 124 -29.54 3.85 19.33
N VAL A 125 -29.48 2.51 19.34
CA VAL A 125 -28.75 1.72 20.34
C VAL A 125 -27.24 1.81 20.15
N GLY A 126 -26.76 1.84 18.91
CA GLY A 126 -25.35 2.04 18.56
C GLY A 126 -24.92 3.51 18.44
N ASN A 127 -25.76 4.46 18.83
CA ASN A 127 -25.54 5.91 18.66
C ASN A 127 -25.11 6.29 17.24
N PHE A 128 -25.71 5.68 16.21
CA PHE A 128 -25.35 5.85 14.80
C PHE A 128 -23.87 5.55 14.47
N GLY A 129 -23.18 4.77 15.30
CA GLY A 129 -21.75 4.50 15.16
C GLY A 129 -20.84 5.61 15.68
N ASN A 130 -21.38 6.62 16.37
CA ASN A 130 -20.60 7.74 16.90
C ASN A 130 -19.41 7.27 17.76
N GLY A 131 -18.21 7.74 17.41
CA GLY A 131 -16.95 7.35 18.04
C GLY A 131 -16.31 6.09 17.46
N THR A 132 -16.99 5.37 16.57
CA THR A 132 -16.44 4.29 15.74
C THR A 132 -15.74 4.89 14.52
N ILE A 133 -14.64 4.28 14.10
CA ILE A 133 -13.88 4.70 12.92
C ILE A 133 -13.81 3.48 12.00
N ILE A 134 -14.27 3.63 10.77
CA ILE A 134 -14.26 2.57 9.76
C ILE A 134 -13.08 2.83 8.82
N GLY A 135 -12.16 1.88 8.73
CA GLY A 135 -11.05 1.93 7.78
C GLY A 135 -11.43 1.18 6.50
N ILE A 136 -11.21 1.81 5.35
CA ILE A 136 -11.53 1.24 4.03
C ILE A 136 -10.25 1.21 3.20
N ILE A 137 -9.93 0.04 2.65
CA ILE A 137 -8.78 -0.17 1.78
C ILE A 137 -9.35 -0.40 0.38
N ASP A 138 -9.22 0.60 -0.49
CA ASP A 138 -9.85 0.63 -1.80
C ASP A 138 -9.07 1.57 -2.75
N SER A 139 -9.60 1.87 -3.94
CA SER A 139 -9.01 2.66 -5.02
C SER A 139 -9.01 4.18 -4.77
N GLY A 140 -8.94 4.62 -3.52
CA GLY A 140 -9.06 6.03 -3.14
C GLY A 140 -10.50 6.53 -2.97
N ILE A 141 -10.65 7.84 -2.83
CA ILE A 141 -11.94 8.48 -2.49
C ILE A 141 -12.14 9.79 -3.26
N TRP A 142 -13.40 10.15 -3.50
CA TRP A 142 -13.80 11.45 -4.03
C TRP A 142 -14.34 12.33 -2.89
N PRO A 143 -13.49 13.14 -2.24
CA PRO A 143 -13.84 13.84 -1.00
C PRO A 143 -14.95 14.88 -1.17
N GLU A 144 -15.16 15.42 -2.37
CA GLU A 144 -16.22 16.40 -2.65
C GLU A 144 -17.63 15.77 -2.75
N SER A 145 -17.74 14.45 -2.66
CA SER A 145 -19.03 13.79 -2.64
C SER A 145 -19.87 14.24 -1.43
N LYS A 146 -21.17 14.48 -1.66
CA LYS A 146 -22.11 14.83 -0.58
C LYS A 146 -22.22 13.74 0.50
N SER A 147 -21.85 12.50 0.18
CA SER A 147 -21.80 11.41 1.14
C SER A 147 -20.72 11.61 2.21
N PHE A 148 -19.77 12.54 2.02
CA PHE A 148 -18.71 12.84 2.98
C PHE A 148 -18.82 14.26 3.56
N ASP A 149 -20.01 14.88 3.45
CA ASP A 149 -20.30 16.15 4.11
C ASP A 149 -20.34 15.98 5.63
N ASP A 150 -19.68 16.88 6.36
CA ASP A 150 -19.48 16.73 7.80
C ASP A 150 -20.50 17.49 8.66
N LYS A 151 -21.60 17.95 8.05
CA LYS A 151 -22.62 18.74 8.72
C LYS A 151 -23.34 17.92 9.78
N GLY A 152 -23.22 18.36 11.03
CA GLY A 152 -23.79 17.68 12.18
C GLY A 152 -22.89 16.58 12.76
N MET A 153 -21.70 16.37 12.20
CA MET A 153 -20.72 15.44 12.75
C MET A 153 -20.02 16.00 13.98
N PRO A 154 -19.83 15.19 15.04
CA PRO A 154 -19.10 15.58 16.24
C PRO A 154 -17.60 15.78 15.93
N PRO A 155 -16.82 16.37 16.86
CA PRO A 155 -15.37 16.45 16.72
C PRO A 155 -14.73 15.07 16.55
N ILE A 156 -13.62 15.03 15.79
CA ILE A 156 -12.85 13.82 15.56
C ILE A 156 -12.45 13.18 16.91
N PRO A 157 -12.63 11.86 17.10
CA PRO A 157 -12.29 11.19 18.35
C PRO A 157 -10.83 11.44 18.76
N LYS A 158 -10.57 11.82 20.01
CA LYS A 158 -9.21 12.11 20.53
C LYS A 158 -8.23 10.94 20.40
N ARG A 159 -8.75 9.71 20.27
CA ARG A 159 -7.97 8.47 20.05
C ARG A 159 -7.47 8.32 18.62
N TRP A 160 -7.97 9.10 17.67
CA TRP A 160 -7.54 9.06 16.28
C TRP A 160 -6.08 9.52 16.16
N ARG A 161 -5.28 8.72 15.46
CA ARG A 161 -3.85 8.97 15.19
C ARG A 161 -3.51 8.86 13.70
N GLY A 162 -4.52 8.75 12.84
CA GLY A 162 -4.31 8.73 11.40
C GLY A 162 -3.93 10.12 10.88
N ALA A 163 -3.70 10.21 9.57
CA ALA A 163 -3.31 11.43 8.89
C ALA A 163 -4.15 11.66 7.64
N CYS A 164 -4.20 12.91 7.21
CA CYS A 164 -4.68 13.31 5.89
C CYS A 164 -3.46 13.56 5.00
N GLU A 165 -3.12 12.59 4.17
CA GLU A 165 -1.97 12.69 3.27
C GLU A 165 -2.27 13.65 2.12
N ILE A 166 -1.34 14.57 1.89
CA ILE A 166 -1.41 15.52 0.78
C ILE A 166 -0.81 14.85 -0.46
N GLY A 167 -1.44 15.05 -1.60
CA GLY A 167 -0.92 14.62 -2.89
C GLY A 167 -1.60 15.35 -4.04
N GLU A 168 -1.48 14.76 -5.23
CA GLU A 168 -2.13 15.23 -6.44
C GLU A 168 -3.64 15.45 -6.24
N GLU A 169 -4.10 16.67 -6.48
CA GLU A 169 -5.50 17.12 -6.29
C GLU A 169 -6.13 16.76 -4.92
N PHE A 170 -5.31 16.55 -3.89
CA PHE A 170 -5.77 16.17 -2.56
C PHE A 170 -4.98 16.96 -1.51
N GLY A 171 -5.60 18.00 -0.97
CA GLY A 171 -5.05 18.87 0.07
C GLY A 171 -5.56 18.53 1.47
N THR A 172 -5.08 19.29 2.46
CA THR A 172 -5.48 19.10 3.87
C THR A 172 -6.97 19.30 4.12
N LEU A 173 -7.62 20.15 3.32
CA LEU A 173 -9.05 20.45 3.41
C LEU A 173 -9.96 19.33 2.90
N ASN A 174 -9.38 18.32 2.22
CA ASN A 174 -10.16 17.18 1.75
C ASN A 174 -10.52 16.20 2.86
N CYS A 175 -9.85 16.25 4.01
CA CYS A 175 -10.31 15.58 5.22
C CYS A 175 -11.11 16.56 6.10
N ASN A 176 -12.15 16.06 6.75
CA ASN A 176 -13.07 16.82 7.58
C ASN A 176 -13.52 15.98 8.79
N ARG A 177 -14.66 16.30 9.44
CA ARG A 177 -15.14 15.52 10.59
C ARG A 177 -15.82 14.18 10.21
N GLU A 178 -16.09 13.95 8.93
CA GLU A 178 -16.62 12.70 8.37
C GLU A 178 -15.47 11.85 7.79
N LEU A 179 -14.77 12.36 6.76
CA LEU A 179 -13.54 11.79 6.24
C LEU A 179 -12.35 12.26 7.08
N ILE A 180 -12.10 11.60 8.20
CA ILE A 180 -11.12 12.05 9.21
C ILE A 180 -9.66 11.73 8.88
N GLY A 181 -9.39 10.96 7.82
CA GLY A 181 -8.06 10.74 7.28
C GLY A 181 -8.07 9.89 6.01
N ALA A 182 -7.01 10.06 5.24
CA ALA A 182 -6.86 9.47 3.92
C ALA A 182 -5.36 9.28 3.64
N ARG A 183 -4.99 8.12 3.11
CA ARG A 183 -3.60 7.70 2.85
C ARG A 183 -3.54 6.96 1.51
N SER A 184 -2.41 7.05 0.81
CA SER A 184 -2.18 6.28 -0.42
C SER A 184 -0.90 5.45 -0.31
N PHE A 185 -0.91 4.27 -0.93
CA PHE A 185 0.19 3.31 -0.88
C PHE A 185 0.61 2.86 -2.29
N SER A 186 1.18 3.79 -3.06
CA SER A 186 1.49 3.58 -4.49
C SER A 186 2.92 3.13 -4.80
N LYS A 187 3.87 3.22 -3.85
CA LYS A 187 5.30 3.02 -4.16
C LYS A 187 5.58 1.64 -4.76
N GLY A 188 5.07 0.55 -4.17
CA GLY A 188 5.27 -0.81 -4.69
C GLY A 188 4.65 -1.05 -6.07
N LEU A 189 3.53 -0.39 -6.38
CA LEU A 189 2.90 -0.43 -7.70
C LEU A 189 3.80 0.22 -8.76
N LYS A 190 4.37 1.38 -8.45
CA LYS A 190 5.29 2.09 -9.34
C LYS A 190 6.55 1.27 -9.65
N GLU A 191 7.09 0.55 -8.66
CA GLU A 191 8.22 -0.38 -8.87
C GLU A 191 7.91 -1.51 -9.83
N ARG A 192 6.64 -1.92 -9.90
CA ARG A 192 6.15 -2.94 -10.83
C ARG A 192 5.77 -2.35 -12.19
N GLY A 193 6.11 -1.09 -12.46
CA GLY A 193 5.83 -0.40 -13.71
C GLY A 193 4.36 -0.01 -13.90
N LYS A 194 3.56 0.04 -12.83
CA LYS A 194 2.19 0.54 -12.91
C LYS A 194 2.22 2.06 -13.01
N ASN A 195 1.63 2.58 -14.08
CA ASN A 195 1.48 4.01 -14.28
C ASN A 195 0.24 4.50 -13.50
N ILE A 196 0.49 5.34 -12.49
CA ILE A 196 -0.52 6.10 -11.75
C ILE A 196 -0.34 7.53 -12.25
N SER A 197 -0.97 7.83 -13.38
CA SER A 197 -0.92 9.14 -14.05
C SER A 197 -2.30 9.77 -13.96
N GLU A 198 -2.37 11.10 -13.89
CA GLU A 198 -3.62 11.88 -13.79
C GLU A 198 -4.75 11.42 -14.75
N ILE A 199 -4.39 10.93 -15.94
CA ILE A 199 -5.34 10.40 -16.94
C ILE A 199 -6.07 9.13 -16.46
N ASN A 200 -5.39 8.29 -15.69
CA ASN A 200 -5.87 6.98 -15.23
C ASN A 200 -6.24 6.99 -13.73
N ASP A 201 -5.46 7.68 -12.89
CA ASP A 201 -5.73 7.87 -11.46
C ASP A 201 -4.79 8.93 -10.85
N TYR A 202 -4.97 9.23 -9.56
CA TYR A 202 -4.15 10.20 -8.86
C TYR A 202 -3.08 9.52 -8.01
N ASP A 203 -1.86 10.05 -7.99
CA ASP A 203 -0.86 9.62 -7.01
C ASP A 203 -1.10 10.28 -5.64
N SER A 204 -2.29 10.06 -5.09
CA SER A 204 -2.76 10.62 -3.83
C SER A 204 -3.87 9.74 -3.25
N PRO A 205 -4.46 10.09 -2.10
CA PRO A 205 -5.65 9.40 -1.62
C PRO A 205 -6.91 9.64 -2.48
N ARG A 206 -6.87 10.58 -3.44
CA ARG A 206 -7.97 10.78 -4.39
C ARG A 206 -8.08 9.55 -5.30
N GLY A 207 -9.31 9.13 -5.57
CA GLY A 207 -9.59 8.11 -6.58
C GLY A 207 -10.31 8.71 -7.77
N SER A 208 -9.82 8.46 -8.98
CA SER A 208 -10.57 8.70 -10.24
C SER A 208 -11.69 7.66 -10.41
N HIS A 209 -11.50 6.47 -9.85
CA HIS A 209 -12.43 5.36 -9.88
C HIS A 209 -13.53 5.51 -8.83
N SER A 210 -14.78 5.26 -9.22
CA SER A 210 -15.93 5.36 -8.32
C SER A 210 -15.97 4.27 -7.24
N HIS A 211 -15.19 3.19 -7.39
CA HIS A 211 -15.28 2.01 -6.53
C HIS A 211 -15.04 2.36 -5.06
N GLY A 212 -13.91 2.96 -4.70
CA GLY A 212 -13.63 3.32 -3.31
C GLY A 212 -14.60 4.35 -2.74
N THR A 213 -15.01 5.33 -3.54
CA THR A 213 -16.05 6.30 -3.13
C THR A 213 -17.38 5.63 -2.84
N HIS A 214 -17.80 4.72 -3.72
CA HIS A 214 -19.05 3.99 -3.60
C HIS A 214 -19.01 3.04 -2.39
N THR A 215 -17.96 2.22 -2.26
CA THR A 215 -17.74 1.34 -1.09
C THR A 215 -17.78 2.15 0.22
N ALA A 216 -17.12 3.31 0.23
CA ALA A 216 -17.05 4.17 1.41
C ALA A 216 -18.39 4.82 1.76
N SER A 217 -19.14 5.31 0.78
CA SER A 217 -20.48 5.81 1.04
C SER A 217 -21.41 4.70 1.53
N THR A 218 -21.19 3.44 1.12
CA THR A 218 -22.09 2.33 1.49
C THR A 218 -21.88 1.95 2.93
N ALA A 219 -20.61 1.93 3.34
CA ALA A 219 -20.23 1.61 4.70
C ALA A 219 -20.58 2.74 5.69
N ALA A 220 -20.36 4.00 5.31
CA ALA A 220 -20.32 5.12 6.25
C ALA A 220 -20.83 6.47 5.70
N GLY A 221 -21.49 6.50 4.55
CA GLY A 221 -21.91 7.76 3.92
C GLY A 221 -22.95 8.53 4.73
N SER A 222 -22.73 9.83 4.85
CA SER A 222 -23.70 10.77 5.41
C SER A 222 -24.98 10.82 4.56
N PRO A 223 -26.18 10.97 5.15
CA PRO A 223 -27.44 10.86 4.40
C PRO A 223 -27.63 11.96 3.34
N VAL A 224 -27.67 11.57 2.07
CA VAL A 224 -27.91 12.49 0.94
C VAL A 224 -29.40 12.53 0.60
N ARG A 225 -30.00 13.73 0.52
CA ARG A 225 -31.40 13.91 0.09
C ARG A 225 -31.48 13.94 -1.44
N GLY A 226 -32.45 13.22 -2.01
CA GLY A 226 -32.68 13.20 -3.46
C GLY A 226 -31.53 12.52 -4.21
N ALA A 227 -30.96 11.47 -3.60
CA ALA A 227 -30.01 10.64 -4.30
C ALA A 227 -30.78 9.69 -5.23
N ASP A 228 -30.36 9.64 -6.49
CA ASP A 228 -30.91 8.77 -7.52
C ASP A 228 -29.79 8.35 -8.49
N TYR A 229 -30.03 7.28 -9.24
CA TYR A 229 -29.20 6.88 -10.37
C TYR A 229 -30.02 7.03 -11.65
N PHE A 230 -29.87 8.16 -12.35
CA PHE A 230 -30.64 8.49 -13.56
C PHE A 230 -32.16 8.33 -13.39
N GLY A 231 -32.70 8.75 -12.23
CA GLY A 231 -34.12 8.64 -11.89
C GLY A 231 -34.55 7.29 -11.28
N TYR A 232 -33.67 6.30 -11.23
CA TYR A 232 -33.91 5.04 -10.53
C TYR A 232 -33.44 5.13 -9.07
N ALA A 233 -34.08 4.37 -8.17
CA ALA A 233 -33.78 4.35 -6.73
C ALA A 233 -33.82 5.75 -6.07
N CYS A 234 -34.79 6.58 -6.45
CA CYS A 234 -34.97 7.92 -5.87
C CYS A 234 -35.34 7.82 -4.39
N GLY A 235 -34.52 8.41 -3.53
CA GLY A 235 -34.74 8.34 -2.09
C GLY A 235 -33.75 9.15 -1.27
N ARG A 236 -33.73 8.84 0.03
CA ARG A 236 -32.70 9.31 0.96
C ARG A 236 -31.74 8.16 1.20
N HIS A 237 -30.56 8.22 0.60
CA HIS A 237 -29.58 7.13 0.65
C HIS A 237 -28.32 7.56 1.41
N SER A 238 -27.83 6.65 2.26
CA SER A 238 -26.40 6.43 2.49
C SER A 238 -26.03 5.34 1.48
N SER A 239 -25.45 5.71 0.33
CA SER A 239 -25.28 4.79 -0.80
C SER A 239 -24.19 3.79 -0.54
#